data_AF-A0A952Z714-F1
#
_entry.id   AF-A0A952Z714-F1
#
_cell.length_a   1.000
_cell.length_b   1.000
_cell.length_c   1.000
_cell.angle_alpha   90.00
_cell.angle_beta   90.00
_cell.angle_gamma   90.00
#
_symmetry.space_group_name_H-M   'P 1'
#
loop_
_entity.id
_entity.type
_entity.pdbx_description
1 polymer ?
#
loop_
_entity_poly.entity_id
_entity_poly.type
_entity_poly.pdbx_seq_one_letter_code
_entity_poly.pdbx_strand_id
1 'polypeptide(L)'
;MDRLHHVAIAVPEIAPAVAWYRGQFQVEIVYQDATWALLRFANIDLALVVPDQHPPHMAIERPDATRFGTLKTHRDGTASVYVDDPFGNVIEIMQAGLPDGRSP
;
A
#
# COMPACT_ATOMS: atom_id res chain seq x y z
N MET A 1 -5.58 -7.97 16.85
CA MET A 1 -5.68 -6.60 16.31
C MET A 1 -5.31 -6.70 14.84
N ASP A 2 -6.00 -5.97 13.98
CA ASP A 2 -5.72 -5.97 12.53
C ASP A 2 -4.41 -5.19 12.24
N ARG A 3 -3.73 -5.52 11.15
CA ARG A 3 -2.44 -4.91 10.76
C ARG A 3 -2.62 -4.02 9.54
N LEU A 4 -2.00 -2.85 9.56
CA LEU A 4 -1.81 -2.04 8.35
C LEU A 4 -0.72 -2.68 7.49
N HIS A 5 -1.06 -3.05 6.27
CA HIS A 5 -0.11 -3.63 5.33
C HIS A 5 0.76 -2.56 4.67
N HIS A 6 0.09 -1.52 4.17
CA HIS A 6 0.71 -0.37 3.52
C HIS A 6 -0.25 0.84 3.51
N VAL A 7 0.30 2.03 3.30
CA VAL A 7 -0.47 3.27 3.08
C VAL A 7 0.00 3.91 1.79
N ALA A 8 -0.94 4.35 0.95
CA ALA A 8 -0.66 5.10 -0.26
C ALA A 8 -1.04 6.57 -0.07
N ILE A 9 -0.06 7.47 -0.18
CA ILE A 9 -0.28 8.92 -0.08
C ILE A 9 0.01 9.63 -1.41
N ALA A 10 -0.78 10.66 -1.67
CA ALA A 10 -0.66 11.50 -2.85
C ALA A 10 0.62 12.35 -2.81
N VAL A 11 1.37 12.35 -3.90
CA VAL A 11 2.47 13.30 -4.15
C VAL A 11 2.35 13.86 -5.57
N PRO A 12 2.81 15.10 -5.83
CA PRO A 12 2.71 15.69 -7.16
C PRO A 12 3.66 15.02 -8.17
N GLU A 13 4.84 14.58 -7.72
CA GLU A 13 5.86 13.96 -8.57
C GLU A 13 6.64 12.89 -7.78
N ILE A 14 6.85 11.71 -8.38
CA ILE A 14 7.46 10.56 -7.69
C ILE A 14 8.94 10.79 -7.39
N ALA A 15 9.75 11.13 -8.39
CA ALA A 15 11.20 11.21 -8.21
C ALA A 15 11.63 12.25 -7.15
N PRO A 16 11.09 13.49 -7.13
CA PRO A 16 11.37 14.45 -6.06
C PRO A 16 10.91 13.97 -4.68
N ALA A 17 9.73 13.33 -4.59
CA ALA A 17 9.21 12.83 -3.33
C ALA A 17 10.09 11.70 -2.77
N VAL A 18 10.45 10.70 -3.58
CA VAL A 18 11.35 9.61 -3.17
C VAL A 18 12.69 10.15 -2.68
N ALA A 19 13.27 11.14 -3.39
CA ALA A 19 14.53 11.76 -2.98
C ALA A 19 14.43 12.42 -1.61
N TRP A 20 13.31 13.11 -1.33
CA TRP A 20 13.06 13.71 -0.03
C TRP A 20 12.95 12.66 1.08
N TYR A 21 12.08 11.64 0.92
CA TYR A 21 11.89 10.60 1.95
C TYR A 21 13.17 9.84 2.26
N ARG A 22 13.96 9.47 1.24
CA ARG A 22 15.26 8.81 1.41
C ARG A 22 16.29 9.72 2.10
N GLY A 23 16.20 11.03 1.90
CA GLY A 23 17.09 12.00 2.54
C GLY A 23 16.76 12.24 4.02
N GLN A 24 15.49 12.05 4.42
CA GLN A 24 15.03 12.30 5.79
C GLN A 24 14.97 11.04 6.65
N PHE A 25 14.74 9.87 6.06
CA PHE A 25 14.45 8.63 6.79
C PHE A 25 15.26 7.44 6.27
N GLN A 26 15.41 6.43 7.13
CA GLN A 26 15.94 5.13 6.75
C GLN A 26 14.83 4.30 6.11
N VAL A 27 14.81 4.27 4.79
CA VAL A 27 13.86 3.52 3.98
C VAL A 27 14.56 2.74 2.88
N GLU A 28 14.03 1.59 2.54
CA GLU A 28 14.40 0.85 1.33
C GLU A 28 13.47 1.24 0.18
N ILE A 29 14.01 1.51 -1.00
CA ILE A 29 13.19 1.71 -2.21
C ILE A 29 12.92 0.33 -2.80
N VAL A 30 11.70 -0.18 -2.60
CA VAL A 30 11.27 -1.51 -3.10
C VAL A 30 10.90 -1.43 -4.57
N TYR A 31 10.24 -0.34 -4.96
CA TYR A 31 9.81 -0.09 -6.33
C TYR A 31 9.76 1.41 -6.63
N GLN A 32 10.00 1.81 -7.87
CA GLN A 32 9.84 3.18 -8.33
C GLN A 32 9.64 3.22 -9.85
N ASP A 33 8.61 3.95 -10.29
CA ASP A 33 8.46 4.40 -11.67
C ASP A 33 7.99 5.88 -11.72
N ALA A 34 7.44 6.33 -12.84
CA ALA A 34 6.96 7.71 -13.01
C ALA A 34 5.59 7.98 -12.33
N THR A 35 4.90 6.93 -11.90
CA THR A 35 3.47 6.92 -11.56
C THR A 35 3.25 6.58 -10.09
N TRP A 36 4.12 5.72 -9.52
CA TRP A 36 4.19 5.44 -8.10
C TRP A 36 5.57 4.92 -7.65
N ALA A 37 5.80 4.94 -6.34
CA ALA A 37 6.94 4.28 -5.71
C ALA A 37 6.52 3.59 -4.41
N LEU A 38 7.22 2.53 -4.04
CA LEU A 38 7.02 1.80 -2.78
C LEU A 38 8.29 1.91 -1.93
N LEU A 39 8.14 2.54 -0.76
CA LEU A 39 9.19 2.72 0.23
C LEU A 39 8.92 1.81 1.42
N ARG A 40 9.88 0.98 1.80
CA ARG A 40 9.77 0.11 2.97
C ARG A 40 10.36 0.78 4.19
N PHE A 41 9.52 0.95 5.21
CA PHE A 41 9.93 1.24 6.58
C PHE A 41 10.05 -0.07 7.36
N ALA A 42 10.57 0.02 8.59
CA ALA A 42 10.77 -1.14 9.44
C ALA A 42 9.49 -1.96 9.70
N ASN A 43 8.32 -1.32 9.72
CA ASN A 43 7.06 -1.92 10.15
C ASN A 43 5.93 -1.84 9.11
N ILE A 44 6.09 -1.04 8.06
CA ILE A 44 5.04 -0.79 7.06
C ILE A 44 5.67 -0.37 5.72
N ASP A 45 4.99 -0.65 4.62
CA ASP A 45 5.36 -0.06 3.32
C ASP A 45 4.53 1.23 3.08
N LEU A 46 5.19 2.27 2.57
CA LEU A 46 4.60 3.54 2.16
C LEU A 46 4.64 3.63 0.64
N ALA A 47 3.47 3.67 0.00
CA ALA A 47 3.36 3.99 -1.41
C ALA A 47 3.22 5.50 -1.60
N LEU A 48 4.03 6.06 -2.50
CA LEU A 48 3.89 7.42 -3.01
C LEU A 48 3.20 7.31 -4.37
N VAL A 49 2.08 7.99 -4.56
CA VAL A 49 1.25 7.85 -5.77
C VAL A 49 0.93 9.20 -6.41
N VAL A 50 0.89 9.24 -7.74
CA VAL A 50 0.28 10.36 -8.48
C VAL A 50 -1.23 10.11 -8.55
N PRO A 51 -2.08 10.97 -7.96
CA PRO A 51 -3.51 10.69 -7.74
C PRO A 51 -4.31 10.29 -8.98
N ASP A 52 -4.02 10.92 -10.12
CA ASP A 52 -4.74 10.68 -11.38
C ASP A 52 -4.45 9.31 -12.00
N GLN A 53 -3.43 8.61 -11.49
CA GLN A 53 -2.99 7.29 -11.98
C GLN A 53 -3.21 6.20 -10.94
N HIS A 54 -2.99 6.52 -9.66
CA HIS A 54 -3.18 5.62 -8.54
C HIS A 54 -3.85 6.38 -7.38
N PRO A 55 -5.07 5.98 -6.95
CA PRO A 55 -5.75 6.67 -5.87
C PRO A 55 -5.06 6.42 -4.52
N PRO A 56 -5.00 7.42 -3.62
CA PRO A 56 -4.54 7.21 -2.25
C PRO A 56 -5.48 6.28 -1.49
N HIS A 57 -4.93 5.42 -0.65
CA HIS A 57 -5.70 4.42 0.12
C HIS A 57 -4.91 3.92 1.33
N MET A 58 -5.60 3.22 2.23
CA MET A 58 -4.99 2.46 3.31
C MET A 58 -5.28 0.98 3.11
N ALA A 59 -4.27 0.13 3.24
CA ALA A 59 -4.42 -1.31 3.13
C ALA A 59 -4.38 -1.98 4.51
N ILE A 60 -5.41 -2.76 4.83
CA ILE A 60 -5.59 -3.43 6.12
C ILE A 60 -5.71 -4.94 5.88
N GLU A 61 -4.97 -5.72 6.66
CA GLU A 61 -5.01 -7.19 6.58
C GLU A 61 -6.18 -7.77 7.34
N ARG A 62 -6.88 -8.70 6.68
CA ARG A 62 -8.02 -9.42 7.23
C ARG A 62 -8.00 -10.88 6.82
N PRO A 63 -8.14 -11.83 7.76
CA PRO A 63 -8.28 -13.25 7.41
C PRO A 63 -9.61 -13.53 6.68
N ASP A 64 -10.60 -12.65 6.84
CA ASP A 64 -11.94 -12.74 6.29
C ASP A 64 -12.22 -11.69 5.20
N ALA A 65 -11.20 -11.32 4.40
CA ALA A 65 -11.29 -10.26 3.39
C ALA A 65 -12.43 -10.47 2.37
N THR A 66 -12.78 -11.72 2.06
CA THR A 66 -13.90 -12.06 1.16
C THR A 66 -15.27 -11.58 1.64
N ARG A 67 -15.43 -11.25 2.93
CA ARG A 67 -16.67 -10.65 3.46
C ARG A 67 -16.94 -9.24 2.93
N PHE A 68 -15.89 -8.57 2.43
CA PHE A 68 -15.95 -7.21 1.94
C PHE A 68 -16.17 -7.16 0.41
N GLY A 69 -16.05 -8.29 -0.28
CA GLY A 69 -16.34 -8.43 -1.69
C GLY A 69 -15.47 -9.48 -2.38
N THR A 70 -15.57 -9.53 -3.70
CA THR A 70 -14.76 -10.43 -4.53
C THR A 70 -13.32 -9.96 -4.56
N LEU A 71 -12.40 -10.81 -4.10
CA LEU A 71 -10.98 -10.50 -4.11
C LEU A 71 -10.42 -10.54 -5.54
N LYS A 72 -9.57 -9.56 -5.85
CA LYS A 72 -8.73 -9.54 -7.05
C LYS A 72 -7.34 -10.04 -6.66
N THR A 73 -6.84 -11.04 -7.37
CA THR A 73 -5.46 -11.51 -7.23
C THR A 73 -4.52 -10.57 -7.97
N HIS A 74 -3.48 -10.12 -7.29
CA HIS A 74 -2.40 -9.30 -7.81
C HIS A 74 -1.27 -10.16 -8.38
N ARG A 75 -0.38 -9.54 -9.16
CA ARG A 75 0.72 -10.24 -9.82
C ARG A 75 1.73 -10.84 -8.84
N ASP A 76 1.87 -10.24 -7.66
CA ASP A 76 2.75 -10.72 -6.59
C ASP A 76 2.15 -11.89 -5.79
N GLY A 77 0.95 -12.36 -6.18
CA GLY A 77 0.24 -13.45 -5.54
C GLY A 77 -0.68 -13.00 -4.40
N THR A 78 -0.58 -11.75 -3.95
CA THR A 78 -1.51 -11.20 -2.95
C THR A 78 -2.91 -11.06 -3.51
N ALA A 79 -3.92 -10.96 -2.65
CA ALA A 79 -5.31 -10.79 -3.07
C ALA A 79 -6.02 -9.79 -2.15
N SER A 80 -6.81 -8.91 -2.74
CA SER A 80 -7.49 -7.85 -2.00
C SER A 80 -8.80 -7.39 -2.65
N VAL A 81 -9.56 -6.58 -1.92
CA VAL A 81 -10.73 -5.85 -2.44
C VAL A 81 -10.70 -4.42 -1.95
N TYR A 82 -11.08 -3.47 -2.82
CA TYR A 82 -11.21 -2.07 -2.45
C TYR A 82 -12.66 -1.78 -2.04
N VAL A 83 -12.80 -1.05 -0.95
CA VAL A 83 -14.09 -0.54 -0.43
C VAL A 83 -13.93 0.92 -0.03
N ASP A 84 -15.03 1.67 -0.04
CA ASP A 84 -15.06 3.02 0.51
C ASP A 84 -15.49 2.97 1.97
N ASP A 85 -14.81 3.74 2.82
CA ASP A 85 -15.33 4.04 4.15
C ASP A 85 -16.47 5.08 4.09
N PRO A 86 -17.22 5.30 5.19
CA PRO A 86 -18.28 6.30 5.22
C PRO A 86 -17.84 7.76 5.06
N PHE A 87 -16.54 8.03 4.99
CA PHE A 87 -15.94 9.37 4.95
C PHE A 87 -15.28 9.68 3.59
N GLY A 88 -15.40 8.78 2.61
CA GLY A 88 -14.85 8.95 1.27
C GLY A 88 -13.39 8.54 1.13
N ASN A 89 -12.84 7.77 2.08
CA ASN A 89 -11.51 7.18 1.95
C ASN A 89 -11.61 5.79 1.32
N VAL A 90 -10.65 5.48 0.45
CA VAL A 90 -10.50 4.15 -0.11
C VAL A 90 -9.73 3.26 0.87
N ILE A 91 -10.32 2.12 1.22
CA ILE A 91 -9.71 1.09 2.05
C ILE A 91 -9.50 -0.16 1.20
N GLU A 92 -8.27 -0.62 1.11
CA GLU A 92 -7.93 -1.92 0.53
C GLU A 92 -7.94 -2.99 1.63
N ILE A 93 -8.77 -4.01 1.49
CA ILE A 93 -8.82 -5.14 2.41
C ILE A 93 -7.97 -6.27 1.83
N MET A 94 -6.81 -6.49 2.43
CA MET A 94 -5.85 -7.53 2.03
C MET A 94 -6.22 -8.86 2.68
N GLN A 95 -6.23 -9.94 1.90
CA GLN A 95 -6.37 -11.28 2.45
C GLN A 95 -5.11 -11.66 3.25
N ALA A 96 -5.25 -11.81 4.57
CA ALA A 96 -4.17 -12.28 5.42
C ALA A 96 -3.87 -13.75 5.14
N GLY A 97 -2.58 -14.13 5.12
CA GLY A 97 -2.16 -15.53 5.08
C GLY A 97 -1.26 -15.96 3.91
N LEU A 98 -0.80 -15.05 3.06
CA LEU A 98 0.39 -15.32 2.24
C LEU A 98 1.63 -15.02 3.08
N PRO A 99 2.70 -15.85 2.99
CA PRO A 99 3.92 -15.59 3.73
C PRO A 99 4.53 -14.29 3.19
N ASP A 100 4.27 -13.18 3.89
CA ASP A 100 5.11 -12.01 3.74
C ASP A 100 6.52 -12.48 4.06
N GLY A 101 7.46 -12.27 3.13
CA GLY A 101 8.89 -12.37 3.42
C GLY A 101 9.37 -11.38 4.49
N ARG A 102 8.45 -10.67 5.17
CA ARG A 102 8.68 -9.82 6.33
C ARG A 102 8.82 -10.73 7.54
N SER A 103 10.05 -11.11 7.85
CA SER A 103 10.38 -11.64 9.17
C SER A 103 9.99 -10.59 10.24
N PRO A 104 9.52 -11.03 11.42
CA PRO A 104 9.21 -10.13 12.53
C PRO A 104 10.42 -9.31 12.98
#